data_AF-A0A4U1JQU5-F1
#
_entry.id   AF-A0A4U1JQU5-F1
#
_cell.length_a   1.000
_cell.length_b   1.000
_cell.length_c   1.000
_cell.angle_alpha   90.00
_cell.angle_beta   90.00
_cell.angle_gamma   90.00
#
_symmetry.space_group_name_H-M   'P 1'
#
loop_
_entity.id
_entity.type
_entity.pdbx_description
1 polymer ?
#
loop_
_entity_poly.entity_id
_entity_poly.type
_entity_poly.pdbx_seq_one_letter_code
_entity_poly.pdbx_strand_id
1 'polypeptide(L)'
;MTIPAQAPSGRLLPLLLGTGGLLVLGGVALFWLASAQNQPQTEGAVPVTVTATACEPMAIEVPAGPTRFLIRNASDRPVEWEILNGVMVVAERENIAPGFSSVLSERLKPGVYDITCGLLSNPRGTLTVLATAESAAETAAPPLRELIGPLSERKVQLMKAAGKFARATQALEQAITAGDLAAAKTAWMRAAAEWAGLGTVAPQAADLQNRIAPQAAWLAGRETDPAFTGLHRLEYGLFARSSLAGLAPVAAALTKDATAFQSRVKAFDGTPAGIAADAARYARSLSDAIAAGNLAPYAGEDHLLLAAALDTLDRARAVLDPLLSAADPAQAVRVTARLAAAHAAAAAVPLDRQANAAALAAAAEALAGINATLGLEP
;
A
#
# COMPACT_ATOMS: atom_id res chain seq x y z
N MET A 1 -20.17 -72.15 33.01
CA MET A 1 -20.25 -72.26 31.55
C MET A 1 -19.00 -71.63 30.97
N THR A 2 -18.04 -72.45 30.56
CA THR A 2 -16.76 -72.04 29.97
C THR A 2 -16.85 -72.21 28.45
N ILE A 3 -16.77 -71.11 27.71
CA ILE A 3 -16.71 -71.12 26.24
C ILE A 3 -15.28 -71.54 25.84
N PRO A 4 -15.08 -72.56 24.98
CA PRO A 4 -13.75 -72.91 24.51
C PRO A 4 -13.28 -71.87 23.49
N ALA A 5 -12.09 -71.30 23.71
CA ALA A 5 -11.43 -70.44 22.74
C ALA A 5 -10.90 -71.29 21.59
N GLN A 6 -11.44 -71.09 20.39
CA GLN A 6 -10.99 -71.72 19.16
C GLN A 6 -9.66 -71.11 18.73
N ALA A 7 -8.60 -71.92 18.63
CA ALA A 7 -7.31 -71.46 18.12
C ALA A 7 -7.42 -71.10 16.63
N PRO A 8 -6.86 -69.96 16.19
CA PRO A 8 -6.95 -69.54 14.79
C PRO A 8 -6.17 -70.51 13.88
N SER A 9 -6.76 -70.85 12.74
CA SER A 9 -6.22 -71.82 11.78
C SER A 9 -4.90 -71.35 11.17
N GLY A 10 -3.85 -72.17 11.25
CA GLY A 10 -2.49 -71.89 10.75
C GLY A 10 -2.34 -71.68 9.22
N ARG A 11 -3.44 -71.74 8.45
CA ARG A 11 -3.44 -71.45 7.01
C ARG A 11 -3.63 -69.96 6.67
N LEU A 12 -4.07 -69.14 7.61
CA LEU A 12 -4.26 -67.69 7.40
C LEU A 12 -2.95 -66.88 7.48
N LEU A 13 -1.95 -67.39 8.23
CA LEU A 13 -0.67 -66.72 8.45
C LEU A 13 0.18 -66.53 7.17
N PRO A 14 0.38 -67.55 6.29
CA PRO A 14 1.13 -67.34 5.05
C PRO A 14 0.39 -66.45 4.06
N LEU A 15 -0.95 -66.43 4.11
CA LEU A 15 -1.77 -65.59 3.24
C LEU A 15 -1.66 -64.11 3.64
N LEU A 16 -1.69 -63.83 4.96
CA LEU A 16 -1.47 -62.48 5.51
C LEU A 16 -0.05 -61.96 5.25
N LEU A 17 0.98 -62.82 5.35
CA LEU A 17 2.37 -62.47 5.02
C LEU A 17 2.55 -62.20 3.51
N GLY A 18 1.93 -62.99 2.65
CA GLY A 18 1.95 -62.78 1.20
C GLY A 18 1.27 -61.47 0.77
N THR A 19 0.11 -61.15 1.35
CA THR A 19 -0.58 -59.87 1.10
C THR A 19 0.20 -58.67 1.65
N GLY A 20 0.85 -58.82 2.81
CA GLY A 20 1.71 -57.78 3.37
C GLY A 20 2.93 -57.48 2.49
N GLY A 21 3.59 -58.52 1.97
CA GLY A 21 4.71 -58.36 1.03
C GLY A 21 4.31 -57.66 -0.27
N LEU A 22 3.16 -58.01 -0.83
CA LEU A 22 2.61 -57.36 -2.04
C LEU A 22 2.25 -55.88 -1.80
N LEU A 23 1.69 -55.54 -0.64
CA LEU A 23 1.38 -54.15 -0.28
C LEU A 23 2.65 -53.31 -0.10
N VAL A 24 3.70 -53.85 0.52
CA VAL A 24 4.99 -53.16 0.67
C VAL A 24 5.64 -52.93 -0.70
N LEU A 25 5.68 -53.94 -1.56
CA LEU A 25 6.23 -53.81 -2.91
C LEU A 25 5.44 -52.81 -3.77
N GLY A 26 4.11 -52.83 -3.66
CA GLY A 26 3.25 -51.85 -4.32
C GLY A 26 3.49 -50.42 -3.81
N GLY A 27 3.67 -50.24 -2.49
CA GLY A 27 4.01 -48.96 -1.88
C GLY A 27 5.37 -48.43 -2.32
N VAL A 28 6.39 -49.29 -2.39
CA VAL A 28 7.73 -48.92 -2.90
C VAL A 28 7.67 -48.54 -4.38
N ALA A 29 6.94 -49.30 -5.20
CA ALA A 29 6.78 -48.99 -6.63
C ALA A 29 6.05 -47.65 -6.85
N LEU A 30 4.96 -47.40 -6.09
CA LEU A 30 4.23 -46.13 -6.15
C LEU A 30 5.07 -44.94 -5.66
N PHE A 31 5.84 -45.13 -4.58
CA PHE A 31 6.78 -44.12 -4.09
C PHE A 31 7.87 -43.83 -5.13
N TRP A 32 8.43 -44.86 -5.75
CA TRP A 32 9.47 -44.70 -6.77
C TRP A 32 8.92 -44.00 -8.04
N LEU A 33 7.70 -44.35 -8.49
CA LEU A 33 7.03 -43.64 -9.58
C LEU A 33 6.75 -42.17 -9.23
N ALA A 34 6.24 -41.90 -8.03
CA ALA A 34 5.96 -40.54 -7.58
C ALA A 34 7.24 -39.71 -7.45
N SER A 35 8.33 -40.29 -6.94
CA SER A 35 9.64 -39.64 -6.85
C SER A 35 10.29 -39.41 -8.22
N ALA A 36 10.11 -40.33 -9.18
CA ALA A 36 10.62 -40.17 -10.54
C ALA A 36 9.89 -39.07 -11.34
N GLN A 37 8.60 -38.86 -11.07
CA GLN A 37 7.81 -37.80 -11.71
C GLN A 37 8.02 -36.41 -11.08
N ASN A 38 8.50 -36.36 -9.84
CA ASN A 38 8.68 -35.11 -9.09
C ASN A 38 10.15 -34.69 -9.01
N GLN A 39 10.90 -34.83 -10.12
CA GLN A 39 12.25 -34.28 -10.20
C GLN A 39 12.20 -32.75 -10.33
N PRO A 40 13.07 -32.00 -9.63
CA PRO A 40 13.21 -30.57 -9.85
C PRO A 40 13.47 -30.29 -11.33
N GLN A 41 12.70 -29.40 -11.97
CA GLN A 41 12.96 -29.00 -13.35
C GLN A 41 14.29 -28.24 -13.41
N THR A 42 15.36 -28.93 -13.81
CA THR A 42 16.71 -28.37 -13.98
C THR A 42 16.96 -27.85 -15.39
N GLU A 43 16.06 -28.11 -16.34
CA GLU A 43 16.21 -27.71 -17.74
C GLU A 43 16.27 -26.18 -17.87
N GLY A 44 17.30 -25.67 -18.54
CA GLY A 44 17.51 -24.22 -18.70
C GLY A 44 17.85 -23.46 -17.40
N ALA A 45 18.16 -24.16 -16.30
CA ALA A 45 18.64 -23.51 -15.08
C ALA A 45 20.13 -23.13 -15.20
N VAL A 46 20.50 -21.97 -14.67
CA VAL A 46 21.88 -21.49 -14.59
C VAL A 46 22.61 -22.29 -13.51
N PRO A 47 23.66 -23.06 -13.86
CA PRO A 47 24.39 -23.85 -12.87
C PRO A 47 25.24 -22.94 -11.99
N VAL A 48 25.19 -23.16 -10.67
CA VAL A 48 26.03 -22.49 -9.68
C VAL A 48 26.58 -23.54 -8.74
N THR A 49 27.91 -23.65 -8.65
CA THR A 49 28.56 -24.55 -7.70
C THR A 49 29.10 -23.73 -6.53
N VAL A 50 28.60 -23.99 -5.32
CA VAL A 50 29.08 -23.35 -4.10
C VAL A 50 30.16 -24.24 -3.47
N THR A 51 31.39 -23.76 -3.47
CA THR A 51 32.54 -24.42 -2.84
C THR A 51 32.69 -23.97 -1.39
N ALA A 52 33.74 -24.41 -0.69
CA ALA A 52 34.03 -23.95 0.66
C ALA A 52 34.29 -22.42 0.75
N THR A 53 34.81 -21.81 -0.32
CA THR A 53 35.32 -20.42 -0.30
C THR A 53 34.76 -19.50 -1.39
N ALA A 54 34.06 -20.03 -2.40
CA ALA A 54 33.60 -19.25 -3.56
C ALA A 54 32.44 -19.92 -4.30
N CYS A 55 31.78 -19.19 -5.20
CA CYS A 55 30.90 -19.73 -6.23
C CYS A 55 31.65 -19.99 -7.53
N GLU A 56 31.22 -20.98 -8.29
CA GLU A 56 31.60 -21.20 -9.68
C GLU A 56 30.33 -21.18 -10.55
N PRO A 57 30.15 -20.18 -11.42
CA PRO A 57 30.98 -18.98 -11.57
C PRO A 57 30.75 -17.93 -10.45
N MET A 58 31.74 -17.04 -10.24
CA MET A 58 31.61 -15.87 -9.35
C MET A 58 30.89 -14.68 -10.01
N ALA A 59 30.77 -14.69 -11.34
CA ALA A 59 30.05 -13.68 -12.10
C ALA A 59 29.05 -14.39 -13.01
N ILE A 60 27.77 -14.01 -12.89
CA ILE A 60 26.67 -14.59 -13.64
C ILE A 60 26.00 -13.46 -14.43
N GLU A 61 25.67 -13.72 -15.69
CA GLU A 61 24.88 -12.82 -16.52
C GLU A 61 23.64 -13.54 -17.04
N VAL A 62 22.47 -12.92 -16.87
CA VAL A 62 21.17 -13.48 -17.30
C VAL A 62 20.26 -12.37 -17.84
N PRO A 63 19.30 -12.68 -18.74
CA PRO A 63 18.26 -11.73 -19.10
C PRO A 63 17.29 -11.49 -17.93
N ALA A 64 16.72 -10.29 -17.85
CA ALA A 64 15.62 -9.98 -16.95
C ALA A 64 14.36 -10.81 -17.26
N GLY A 65 13.65 -11.19 -16.21
CA GLY A 65 12.51 -12.10 -16.28
C GLY A 65 12.69 -13.36 -15.42
N PRO A 66 11.87 -14.39 -15.65
CA PRO A 66 11.95 -15.64 -14.89
C PRO A 66 13.27 -16.35 -15.14
N THR A 67 14.04 -16.56 -14.07
CA THR A 67 15.34 -17.22 -14.09
C THR A 67 15.35 -18.33 -13.05
N ARG A 68 15.99 -19.45 -13.40
CA ARG A 68 16.21 -20.58 -12.50
C ARG A 68 17.69 -20.76 -12.28
N PHE A 69 18.10 -20.97 -11.03
CA PHE A 69 19.47 -21.30 -10.65
C PHE A 69 19.49 -22.71 -10.09
N LEU A 70 20.38 -23.56 -10.63
CA LEU A 70 20.67 -24.88 -10.10
C LEU A 70 21.90 -24.77 -9.21
N ILE A 71 21.68 -24.67 -7.91
CA ILE A 71 22.71 -24.45 -6.91
C ILE A 71 23.18 -25.81 -6.39
N ARG A 72 24.44 -26.15 -6.62
CA ARG A 72 25.08 -27.38 -6.13
C ARG A 72 26.04 -27.06 -5.00
N ASN A 73 25.89 -27.74 -3.87
CA ASN A 73 26.84 -27.63 -2.78
C ASN A 73 28.01 -28.61 -2.99
N ALA A 74 29.20 -28.07 -3.26
CA ALA A 74 30.47 -28.79 -3.37
C ALA A 74 31.41 -28.55 -2.17
N SER A 75 30.86 -28.12 -1.03
CA SER A 75 31.58 -27.97 0.24
C SER A 75 31.34 -29.15 1.19
N ASP A 76 31.95 -29.09 2.37
CA ASP A 76 31.84 -30.10 3.43
C ASP A 76 30.73 -29.83 4.46
N ARG A 77 29.96 -28.75 4.28
CA ARG A 77 28.94 -28.27 5.23
C ARG A 77 27.66 -27.79 4.53
N PRO A 78 26.53 -27.66 5.24
CA PRO A 78 25.36 -26.99 4.68
C PRO A 78 25.68 -25.55 4.25
N VAL A 79 25.14 -25.13 3.11
CA VAL A 79 25.33 -23.78 2.57
C VAL A 79 24.01 -23.11 2.22
N GLU A 80 24.06 -21.79 2.10
CA GLU A 80 23.01 -20.96 1.53
C GLU A 80 23.51 -20.23 0.28
N TRP A 81 22.58 -19.88 -0.60
CA TRP A 81 22.82 -19.05 -1.77
C TRP A 81 21.71 -18.01 -1.89
N GLU A 82 22.08 -16.74 -1.88
CA GLU A 82 21.18 -15.60 -1.84
C GLU A 82 21.52 -14.62 -2.97
N ILE A 83 20.49 -13.95 -3.48
CA ILE A 83 20.62 -12.81 -4.38
C ILE A 83 20.33 -11.55 -3.56
N LEU A 84 21.25 -10.59 -3.56
CA LEU A 84 21.18 -9.39 -2.73
C LEU A 84 21.12 -8.12 -3.57
N ASN A 85 20.28 -7.18 -3.15
CA ASN A 85 20.28 -5.80 -3.64
C ASN A 85 20.65 -4.87 -2.47
N GLY A 86 21.94 -4.56 -2.35
CA GLY A 86 22.48 -3.86 -1.19
C GLY A 86 22.35 -4.69 0.09
N VAL A 87 21.43 -4.30 0.97
CA VAL A 87 21.15 -4.99 2.26
C VAL A 87 19.90 -5.88 2.17
N MET A 88 19.18 -5.84 1.05
CA MET A 88 17.93 -6.59 0.86
C MET A 88 18.21 -7.96 0.24
N VAL A 89 17.65 -9.02 0.82
CA VAL A 89 17.59 -10.34 0.17
C VAL A 89 16.45 -10.33 -0.84
N VAL A 90 16.79 -10.53 -2.11
CA VAL A 90 15.83 -10.61 -3.22
C VAL A 90 15.22 -12.01 -3.28
N ALA A 91 16.07 -13.03 -3.19
CA ALA A 91 15.68 -14.43 -3.16
C ALA A 91 16.78 -15.27 -2.52
N GLU A 92 16.41 -16.38 -1.89
CA GLU A 92 17.37 -17.23 -1.16
C GLU A 92 17.02 -18.71 -1.26
N ARG A 93 18.06 -19.54 -1.14
CA ARG A 93 17.93 -20.97 -0.85
C ARG A 93 18.89 -21.38 0.26
N GLU A 94 18.32 -21.68 1.42
CA GLU A 94 19.06 -22.10 2.61
C GLU A 94 19.19 -23.63 2.76
N ASN A 95 20.08 -24.05 3.66
CA ASN A 95 20.23 -25.44 4.13
C ASN A 95 20.50 -26.48 3.03
N ILE A 96 21.26 -26.12 2.00
CA ILE A 96 21.66 -27.05 0.93
C ILE A 96 22.77 -27.97 1.47
N ALA A 97 22.46 -29.24 1.72
CA ALA A 97 23.40 -30.21 2.30
C ALA A 97 24.60 -30.52 1.38
N PRO A 98 25.76 -30.95 1.93
CA PRO A 98 26.92 -31.34 1.13
C PRO A 98 26.61 -32.36 0.04
N GLY A 99 26.99 -32.05 -1.21
CA GLY A 99 26.76 -32.91 -2.37
C GLY A 99 25.36 -32.84 -2.98
N PHE A 100 24.42 -32.11 -2.36
CA PHE A 100 23.06 -31.92 -2.89
C PHE A 100 22.98 -30.68 -3.79
N SER A 101 21.96 -30.70 -4.65
CA SER A 101 21.57 -29.54 -5.45
C SER A 101 20.17 -29.06 -5.07
N SER A 102 19.91 -27.77 -5.20
CA SER A 102 18.60 -27.15 -5.06
C SER A 102 18.36 -26.17 -6.20
N VAL A 103 17.09 -26.01 -6.58
CA VAL A 103 16.69 -25.01 -7.56
C VAL A 103 16.13 -23.79 -6.85
N LEU A 104 16.64 -22.61 -7.19
CA LEU A 104 16.02 -21.32 -6.86
C LEU A 104 15.39 -20.75 -8.13
N SER A 105 14.13 -20.33 -8.06
CA SER A 105 13.44 -19.68 -9.18
C SER A 105 13.03 -18.28 -8.75
N GLU A 106 13.39 -17.27 -9.54
CA GLU A 106 13.07 -15.88 -9.25
C GLU A 106 12.80 -15.11 -10.56
N ARG A 107 11.94 -14.09 -10.53
CA ARG A 107 11.76 -13.16 -11.63
C ARG A 107 12.63 -11.92 -11.39
N LEU A 108 13.78 -11.88 -12.07
CA LEU A 108 14.79 -10.86 -11.86
C LEU A 108 14.50 -9.58 -12.64
N LYS A 109 14.65 -8.42 -11.99
CA LYS A 109 14.62 -7.10 -12.64
C LYS A 109 16.00 -6.74 -13.18
N PRO A 110 16.12 -5.95 -14.25
CA PRO A 110 17.41 -5.48 -14.75
C PRO A 110 18.22 -4.78 -13.66
N GLY A 111 19.52 -5.04 -13.58
CA GLY A 111 20.37 -4.48 -12.54
C GLY A 111 21.60 -5.32 -12.24
N VAL A 112 22.37 -4.87 -11.25
CA VAL A 112 23.54 -5.60 -10.74
C VAL A 112 23.27 -5.94 -9.28
N TYR A 113 23.42 -7.23 -8.96
CA TYR A 113 23.15 -7.80 -7.65
C TYR A 113 24.41 -8.47 -7.11
N ASP A 114 24.54 -8.53 -5.79
CA ASP A 114 25.52 -9.43 -5.18
C ASP A 114 24.90 -10.83 -5.05
N ILE A 115 25.74 -11.87 -5.06
CA ILE A 115 25.34 -13.22 -4.67
C ILE A 115 26.21 -13.74 -3.54
N THR A 116 25.61 -14.43 -2.57
CA THR A 116 26.38 -15.10 -1.51
C THR A 116 26.92 -16.43 -2.00
N CYS A 117 28.08 -16.82 -1.49
CA CYS A 117 28.82 -17.99 -1.96
C CYS A 117 29.17 -18.93 -0.82
N GLY A 118 28.14 -19.42 -0.12
CA GLY A 118 28.27 -20.30 1.03
C GLY A 118 28.38 -19.50 2.33
N LEU A 119 29.55 -19.44 2.95
CA LEU A 119 29.71 -18.72 4.21
C LEU A 119 29.63 -17.21 4.00
N LEU A 120 29.00 -16.48 4.92
CA LEU A 120 28.92 -15.01 4.91
C LEU A 120 30.29 -14.30 4.86
N SER A 121 31.36 -14.98 5.30
CA SER A 121 32.74 -14.49 5.24
C SER A 121 33.40 -14.66 3.86
N ASN A 122 32.80 -15.43 2.96
CA ASN A 122 33.33 -15.64 1.62
C ASN A 122 33.13 -14.36 0.77
N PRO A 123 34.01 -14.12 -0.22
CA PRO A 123 33.76 -13.07 -1.20
C PRO A 123 32.41 -13.27 -1.87
N ARG A 124 31.66 -12.18 -2.05
CA ARG A 124 30.41 -12.18 -2.80
C ARG A 124 30.70 -12.27 -4.30
N GLY A 125 29.86 -13.01 -5.01
CA GLY A 125 29.82 -12.97 -6.46
C GLY A 125 28.94 -11.82 -6.97
N THR A 126 28.86 -11.68 -8.28
CA THR A 126 28.02 -10.69 -8.95
C THR A 126 27.03 -11.37 -9.90
N LEU A 127 25.78 -10.93 -9.87
CA LEU A 127 24.74 -11.29 -10.82
C LEU A 127 24.32 -10.04 -11.61
N THR A 128 24.65 -10.02 -12.90
CA THR A 128 24.24 -8.98 -13.84
C THR A 128 22.98 -9.44 -14.56
N VAL A 129 21.90 -8.68 -14.41
CA VAL A 129 20.62 -8.94 -15.05
C VAL A 129 20.42 -7.93 -16.17
N LEU A 130 20.47 -8.40 -17.41
CA LEU A 130 20.36 -7.57 -18.61
C LEU A 130 18.92 -7.19 -18.90
N ALA A 131 18.71 -5.94 -19.32
CA ALA A 131 17.39 -5.49 -19.75
C ALA A 131 16.89 -6.26 -20.99
N THR A 132 15.63 -6.65 -20.96
CA THR A 132 14.90 -7.24 -22.09
C THR A 132 13.77 -6.30 -22.53
N ALA A 133 13.26 -6.50 -23.76
CA ALA A 133 12.09 -5.76 -24.24
C ALA A 133 10.88 -5.93 -23.31
N GLU A 134 10.67 -7.13 -22.76
CA GLU A 134 9.62 -7.40 -21.78
C GLU A 134 9.84 -6.60 -20.48
N SER A 135 11.06 -6.57 -19.93
CA SER A 135 11.35 -5.80 -18.71
C SER A 135 11.21 -4.29 -18.91
N ALA A 136 11.52 -3.79 -20.11
CA ALA A 136 11.29 -2.39 -20.47
C ALA A 136 9.79 -2.07 -20.53
N ALA A 137 8.99 -2.98 -21.11
CA ALA A 137 7.53 -2.85 -21.14
C ALA A 137 6.92 -2.91 -19.73
N GLU A 138 7.36 -3.83 -18.86
CA GLU A 138 6.91 -3.88 -17.46
C GLU A 138 7.36 -2.66 -16.65
N THR A 139 8.46 -2.00 -17.01
CA THR A 139 8.88 -0.74 -16.37
C THR A 139 7.96 0.40 -16.78
N ALA A 140 7.62 0.49 -18.07
CA ALA A 140 6.71 1.51 -18.60
C ALA A 140 5.26 1.30 -18.13
N ALA A 141 4.83 0.05 -17.96
CA ALA A 141 3.51 -0.30 -17.45
C ALA A 141 3.65 -1.38 -16.37
N PRO A 142 3.81 -0.97 -15.10
CA PRO A 142 4.01 -1.90 -14.00
C PRO A 142 2.88 -2.94 -13.91
N PRO A 143 3.22 -4.23 -13.80
CA PRO A 143 2.21 -5.26 -13.68
C PRO A 143 1.46 -5.11 -12.36
N LEU A 144 0.19 -5.50 -12.33
CA LEU A 144 -0.71 -5.30 -11.17
C LEU A 144 -0.14 -5.79 -9.82
N ARG A 145 0.69 -6.83 -9.83
CA ARG A 145 1.37 -7.34 -8.63
C ARG A 145 2.24 -6.27 -7.93
N GLU A 146 2.86 -5.37 -8.70
CA GLU A 146 3.71 -4.30 -8.16
C GLU A 146 2.89 -3.19 -7.51
N LEU A 147 1.59 -3.11 -7.80
CA LEU A 147 0.67 -2.12 -7.25
C LEU A 147 -0.04 -2.60 -5.97
N ILE A 148 0.11 -3.88 -5.59
CA ILE A 148 -0.45 -4.44 -4.35
C ILE A 148 0.11 -3.73 -3.12
N GLY A 149 1.43 -3.51 -3.09
CA GLY A 149 2.10 -2.79 -2.00
C GLY A 149 1.58 -1.36 -1.85
N PRO A 150 1.67 -0.51 -2.89
CA PRO A 150 1.11 0.84 -2.90
C PRO A 150 -0.36 0.92 -2.48
N LEU A 151 -1.19 0.01 -2.98
CA LEU A 151 -2.62 -0.03 -2.65
C LEU A 151 -2.86 -0.37 -1.17
N SER A 152 -2.12 -1.35 -0.65
CA SER A 152 -2.21 -1.77 0.75
C SER A 152 -1.74 -0.66 1.69
N GLU A 153 -0.62 -0.02 1.37
CA GLU A 153 -0.11 1.10 2.14
C GLU A 153 -1.12 2.26 2.14
N ARG A 154 -1.68 2.60 0.97
CA ARG A 154 -2.68 3.67 0.86
C ARG A 154 -3.91 3.39 1.72
N LYS A 155 -4.42 2.15 1.70
CA LYS A 155 -5.56 1.72 2.53
C LYS A 155 -5.27 1.92 4.01
N VAL A 156 -4.09 1.50 4.48
CA VAL A 156 -3.67 1.69 5.88
C VAL A 156 -3.56 3.17 6.26
N GLN A 157 -2.97 4.00 5.40
CA GLN A 157 -2.87 5.44 5.64
C GLN A 157 -4.26 6.10 5.78
N LEU A 158 -5.19 5.77 4.89
CA LEU A 158 -6.56 6.29 4.90
C LEU A 158 -7.34 5.83 6.15
N MET A 159 -7.22 4.56 6.53
CA MET A 159 -7.84 4.03 7.74
C MET A 159 -7.33 4.73 9.01
N LYS A 160 -6.00 4.98 9.08
CA LYS A 160 -5.39 5.72 10.19
C LYS A 160 -5.90 7.15 10.25
N ALA A 161 -5.96 7.85 9.10
CA ALA A 161 -6.48 9.21 9.01
C ALA A 161 -7.95 9.29 9.44
N ALA A 162 -8.79 8.36 8.99
CA ALA A 162 -10.22 8.34 9.38
C ALA A 162 -10.40 8.11 10.88
N GLY A 163 -9.55 7.28 11.50
CA GLY A 163 -9.51 7.12 12.95
C GLY A 163 -9.04 8.36 13.71
N LYS A 164 -8.14 9.16 13.14
CA LYS A 164 -7.75 10.46 13.74
C LYS A 164 -8.90 11.46 13.68
N PHE A 165 -9.60 11.54 12.54
CA PHE A 165 -10.77 12.39 12.38
C PHE A 165 -11.87 12.04 13.39
N ALA A 166 -12.22 10.76 13.53
CA ALA A 166 -13.21 10.32 14.52
C ALA A 166 -12.85 10.77 15.96
N ARG A 167 -11.59 10.57 16.38
CA ARG A 167 -11.12 11.05 17.70
C ARG A 167 -11.15 12.57 17.82
N ALA A 168 -10.82 13.30 16.76
CA ALA A 168 -10.86 14.76 16.77
C ALA A 168 -12.31 15.28 16.92
N THR A 169 -13.28 14.66 16.26
CA THR A 169 -14.71 15.01 16.42
C THR A 169 -15.23 14.73 17.84
N GLN A 170 -14.77 13.63 18.46
CA GLN A 170 -15.11 13.33 19.85
C GLN A 170 -14.56 14.38 20.81
N ALA A 171 -13.31 14.83 20.61
CA ALA A 171 -12.72 15.90 21.42
C ALA A 171 -13.46 17.23 21.25
N LEU A 172 -13.92 17.54 20.02
CA LEU A 172 -14.74 18.72 19.74
C LEU A 172 -16.10 18.66 20.46
N GLU A 173 -16.79 17.53 20.39
CA GLU A 173 -18.05 17.32 21.11
C GLU A 173 -17.88 17.49 22.62
N GLN A 174 -16.80 16.94 23.19
CA GLN A 174 -16.48 17.08 24.62
C GLN A 174 -16.26 18.56 25.00
N ALA A 175 -15.49 19.31 24.22
CA ALA A 175 -15.24 20.73 24.48
C ALA A 175 -16.53 21.57 24.41
N ILE A 176 -17.38 21.32 23.42
CA ILE A 176 -18.69 21.99 23.28
C ILE A 176 -19.60 21.66 24.47
N THR A 177 -19.67 20.39 24.87
CA THR A 177 -20.52 19.93 25.99
C THR A 177 -20.03 20.48 27.33
N ALA A 178 -18.72 20.67 27.49
CA ALA A 178 -18.12 21.30 28.66
C ALA A 178 -18.38 22.82 28.76
N GLY A 179 -18.96 23.45 27.72
CA GLY A 179 -19.20 24.88 27.71
C GLY A 179 -17.94 25.72 27.45
N ASP A 180 -16.83 25.11 27.04
CA ASP A 180 -15.56 25.80 26.80
C ASP A 180 -15.43 26.22 25.33
N LEU A 181 -15.76 27.49 25.06
CA LEU A 181 -15.71 28.06 23.72
C LEU A 181 -14.28 28.08 23.14
N ALA A 182 -13.28 28.36 23.96
CA ALA A 182 -11.89 28.44 23.50
C ALA A 182 -11.38 27.05 23.11
N ALA A 183 -11.59 26.06 23.98
CA ALA A 183 -11.25 24.68 23.68
C ALA A 183 -12.03 24.14 22.48
N ALA A 184 -13.30 24.51 22.31
CA ALA A 184 -14.12 24.11 21.17
C ALA A 184 -13.58 24.68 19.84
N LYS A 185 -13.14 25.95 19.80
CA LYS A 185 -12.47 26.52 18.62
C LYS A 185 -11.21 25.74 18.26
N THR A 186 -10.35 25.43 19.22
CA THR A 186 -9.13 24.64 18.99
C THR A 186 -9.43 23.22 18.52
N ALA A 187 -10.40 22.55 19.14
CA ALA A 187 -10.81 21.22 18.75
C ALA A 187 -11.46 21.20 17.35
N TRP A 188 -12.17 22.26 16.96
CA TRP A 188 -12.72 22.42 15.62
C TRP A 188 -11.63 22.52 14.57
N MET A 189 -10.60 23.36 14.80
CA MET A 189 -9.46 23.48 13.88
C MET A 189 -8.81 22.12 13.64
N ARG A 190 -8.62 21.33 14.70
CA ARG A 190 -8.08 19.97 14.60
C ARG A 190 -9.00 19.05 13.80
N ALA A 191 -10.30 19.04 14.10
CA ALA A 191 -11.25 18.18 13.38
C ALA A 191 -11.36 18.55 11.89
N ALA A 192 -11.36 19.84 11.57
CA ALA A 192 -11.39 20.34 10.19
C ALA A 192 -10.11 19.97 9.43
N ALA A 193 -8.93 20.08 10.04
CA ALA A 193 -7.67 19.66 9.42
C ALA A 193 -7.63 18.15 9.16
N GLU A 194 -8.08 17.32 10.10
CA GLU A 194 -8.15 15.87 9.91
C GLU A 194 -9.16 15.48 8.81
N TRP A 195 -10.26 16.24 8.66
CA TRP A 195 -11.20 16.08 7.54
C TRP A 195 -10.59 16.47 6.20
N ALA A 196 -9.86 17.59 6.11
CA ALA A 196 -9.12 17.97 4.92
C ALA A 196 -8.10 16.90 4.51
N GLY A 197 -7.42 16.28 5.48
CA GLY A 197 -6.53 15.13 5.26
C GLY A 197 -7.19 13.87 4.69
N LEU A 198 -8.53 13.83 4.58
CA LEU A 198 -9.32 12.71 4.05
C LEU A 198 -9.95 13.01 2.68
N GLY A 199 -9.69 14.18 2.09
CA GLY A 199 -10.41 14.62 0.89
C GLY A 199 -10.29 13.72 -0.34
N THR A 200 -9.21 12.92 -0.46
CA THR A 200 -9.09 11.92 -1.53
C THR A 200 -10.07 10.76 -1.42
N VAL A 201 -10.59 10.45 -0.22
CA VAL A 201 -11.53 9.33 -0.01
C VAL A 201 -12.94 9.81 0.37
N ALA A 202 -13.09 11.08 0.78
CA ALA A 202 -14.38 11.66 1.14
C ALA A 202 -15.49 11.44 0.09
N PRO A 203 -15.25 11.61 -1.23
CA PRO A 203 -16.27 11.40 -2.25
C PRO A 203 -16.84 9.98 -2.31
N GLN A 204 -16.11 8.97 -1.82
CA GLN A 204 -16.57 7.57 -1.78
C GLN A 204 -17.70 7.34 -0.75
N ALA A 205 -17.95 8.33 0.09
CA ALA A 205 -19.04 8.40 1.06
C ALA A 205 -19.78 9.74 0.93
N ALA A 206 -20.24 10.06 -0.28
CA ALA A 206 -20.85 11.36 -0.61
C ALA A 206 -22.02 11.74 0.33
N ASP A 207 -22.85 10.78 0.74
CA ASP A 207 -23.95 11.03 1.68
C ASP A 207 -23.44 11.49 3.06
N LEU A 208 -22.34 10.91 3.54
CA LEU A 208 -21.67 11.29 4.79
C LEU A 208 -20.92 12.60 4.62
N GLN A 209 -20.21 12.79 3.52
CA GLN A 209 -19.54 14.06 3.19
C GLN A 209 -20.53 15.24 3.25
N ASN A 210 -21.73 15.08 2.67
CA ASN A 210 -22.75 16.12 2.66
C ASN A 210 -23.34 16.43 4.06
N ARG A 211 -23.18 15.55 5.04
CA ARG A 211 -23.55 15.82 6.44
C ARG A 211 -22.39 16.30 7.29
N ILE A 212 -21.17 15.83 6.99
CA ILE A 212 -19.94 16.18 7.71
C ILE A 212 -19.51 17.61 7.38
N ALA A 213 -19.56 18.01 6.11
CA ALA A 213 -19.08 19.32 5.68
C ALA A 213 -19.94 19.95 4.56
N PRO A 214 -21.25 20.15 4.78
CA PRO A 214 -22.06 20.92 3.84
C PRO A 214 -21.62 22.39 3.83
N GLN A 215 -21.46 22.96 2.64
CA GLN A 215 -21.21 24.40 2.52
C GLN A 215 -22.52 25.19 2.52
N ALA A 216 -22.63 26.19 3.39
CA ALA A 216 -23.81 27.06 3.45
C ALA A 216 -24.12 27.73 2.10
N ALA A 217 -23.09 28.07 1.31
CA ALA A 217 -23.25 28.69 -0.01
C ALA A 217 -23.99 27.81 -1.03
N TRP A 218 -24.07 26.50 -0.79
CA TRP A 218 -24.75 25.54 -1.68
C TRP A 218 -26.13 25.09 -1.16
N LEU A 219 -26.57 25.65 -0.03
CA LEU A 219 -27.85 25.35 0.58
C LEU A 219 -28.83 26.50 0.36
N ALA A 220 -30.09 26.19 0.05
CA ALA A 220 -31.11 27.19 -0.27
C ALA A 220 -31.35 28.14 0.91
N GLY A 221 -31.41 27.60 2.13
CA GLY A 221 -31.54 28.39 3.37
C GLY A 221 -30.22 28.91 3.93
N ARG A 222 -29.08 28.64 3.26
CA ARG A 222 -27.72 28.96 3.74
C ARG A 222 -27.52 28.54 5.19
N GLU A 223 -27.08 29.44 6.07
CA GLU A 223 -26.86 29.16 7.50
C GLU A 223 -28.14 28.83 8.28
N THR A 224 -29.32 29.11 7.72
CA THR A 224 -30.62 28.77 8.30
C THR A 224 -31.23 27.48 7.75
N ASP A 225 -30.56 26.85 6.78
CA ASP A 225 -31.03 25.60 6.18
C ASP A 225 -30.94 24.45 7.20
N PRO A 226 -31.98 23.60 7.34
CA PRO A 226 -31.93 22.42 8.20
C PRO A 226 -30.81 21.44 7.85
N ALA A 227 -30.36 21.42 6.59
CA ALA A 227 -29.24 20.60 6.14
C ALA A 227 -27.87 21.19 6.51
N PHE A 228 -27.80 22.44 6.98
CA PHE A 228 -26.55 23.06 7.43
C PHE A 228 -26.12 22.47 8.77
N THR A 229 -25.30 21.42 8.67
CA THR A 229 -24.87 20.55 9.77
C THR A 229 -23.35 20.40 9.78
N GLY A 230 -22.83 19.53 10.64
CA GLY A 230 -21.41 19.15 10.63
C GLY A 230 -20.42 20.28 10.91
N LEU A 231 -19.24 20.17 10.31
CA LEU A 231 -18.07 21.03 10.56
C LEU A 231 -18.37 22.50 10.29
N HIS A 232 -18.97 22.87 9.16
CA HIS A 232 -19.21 24.28 8.83
C HIS A 232 -20.34 24.90 9.69
N ARG A 233 -21.34 24.11 10.12
CA ARG A 233 -22.34 24.60 11.09
C ARG A 233 -21.73 24.89 12.45
N LEU A 234 -20.80 24.05 12.89
CA LEU A 234 -20.01 24.26 14.11
C LEU A 234 -19.07 25.46 13.95
N GLU A 235 -18.40 25.57 12.81
CA GLU A 235 -17.53 26.69 12.46
C GLU A 235 -18.26 28.02 12.57
N TYR A 236 -19.44 28.13 11.94
CA TYR A 236 -20.28 29.31 11.99
C TYR A 236 -20.65 29.70 13.44
N GLY A 237 -21.07 28.73 14.24
CA GLY A 237 -21.41 28.96 15.64
C GLY A 237 -20.22 29.43 16.48
N LEU A 238 -19.09 28.74 16.33
CA LEU A 238 -17.88 28.97 17.12
C LEU A 238 -17.19 30.29 16.74
N PHE A 239 -17.02 30.57 15.45
CA PHE A 239 -16.18 31.68 14.99
C PHE A 239 -17.00 32.92 14.64
N ALA A 240 -18.02 32.80 13.77
CA ALA A 240 -18.83 33.96 13.38
C ALA A 240 -19.79 34.41 14.49
N ARG A 241 -20.40 33.47 15.23
CA ARG A 241 -21.35 33.78 16.33
C ARG A 241 -20.70 33.83 17.70
N SER A 242 -19.47 33.30 17.85
CA SER A 242 -18.77 33.19 19.13
C SER A 242 -19.66 32.64 20.25
N SER A 243 -20.41 31.57 19.96
CA SER A 243 -21.39 30.97 20.87
C SER A 243 -21.48 29.45 20.73
N LEU A 244 -21.76 28.77 21.85
CA LEU A 244 -22.03 27.34 21.90
C LEU A 244 -23.53 27.00 21.82
N ALA A 245 -24.40 28.01 21.76
CA ALA A 245 -25.84 27.82 21.77
C ALA A 245 -26.30 26.90 20.61
N GLY A 246 -26.94 25.78 20.98
CA GLY A 246 -27.46 24.80 20.02
C GLY A 246 -26.40 23.97 19.29
N LEU A 247 -25.12 24.04 19.67
CA LEU A 247 -24.05 23.29 18.99
C LEU A 247 -23.90 21.85 19.49
N ALA A 248 -24.27 21.55 20.73
CA ALA A 248 -24.17 20.21 21.31
C ALA A 248 -24.81 19.11 20.44
N PRO A 249 -26.08 19.22 19.97
CA PRO A 249 -26.67 18.21 19.09
C PRO A 249 -25.96 18.09 17.73
N VAL A 250 -25.41 19.20 17.20
CA VAL A 250 -24.66 19.19 15.93
C VAL A 250 -23.33 18.44 16.10
N ALA A 251 -22.64 18.66 17.22
CA ALA A 251 -21.37 17.99 17.52
C ALA A 251 -21.55 16.47 17.72
N ALA A 252 -22.60 16.07 18.45
CA ALA A 252 -22.93 14.66 18.62
C ALA A 252 -23.27 13.97 17.28
N ALA A 253 -24.02 14.64 16.40
CA ALA A 253 -24.29 14.14 15.05
C ALA A 253 -23.01 13.98 14.22
N LEU A 254 -22.11 14.97 14.28
CA LEU A 254 -20.82 14.91 13.61
C LEU A 254 -19.95 13.73 14.10
N THR A 255 -19.88 13.47 15.40
CA THR A 255 -19.14 12.30 15.94
C THR A 255 -19.69 10.98 15.41
N LYS A 256 -21.03 10.86 15.31
CA LYS A 256 -21.69 9.69 14.73
C LYS A 256 -21.35 9.53 13.25
N ASP A 257 -21.44 10.59 12.47
CA ASP A 257 -21.10 10.57 11.05
C ASP A 257 -19.60 10.28 10.83
N ALA A 258 -18.70 10.81 11.66
CA ALA A 258 -17.28 10.51 11.59
C ALA A 258 -16.97 9.02 11.86
N THR A 259 -17.69 8.41 12.81
CA THR A 259 -17.57 6.97 13.11
C THR A 259 -18.10 6.11 11.95
N ALA A 260 -19.22 6.51 11.35
CA ALA A 260 -19.77 5.86 10.17
C ALA A 260 -18.82 6.00 8.96
N PHE A 261 -18.24 7.18 8.76
CA PHE A 261 -17.23 7.45 7.73
C PHE A 261 -15.98 6.58 7.92
N GLN A 262 -15.46 6.48 9.14
CA GLN A 262 -14.35 5.58 9.46
C GLN A 262 -14.65 4.13 9.07
N SER A 263 -15.86 3.66 9.36
CA SER A 263 -16.30 2.31 9.00
C SER A 263 -16.36 2.13 7.47
N ARG A 264 -16.83 3.15 6.74
CA ARG A 264 -16.89 3.13 5.27
C ARG A 264 -15.51 3.15 4.63
N VAL A 265 -14.57 3.95 5.15
CA VAL A 265 -13.17 3.96 4.70
C VAL A 265 -12.50 2.60 4.93
N LYS A 266 -12.79 1.93 6.04
CA LYS A 266 -12.27 0.58 6.31
C LYS A 266 -12.78 -0.45 5.29
N ALA A 267 -14.03 -0.33 4.87
CA ALA A 267 -14.67 -1.20 3.88
C ALA A 267 -14.39 -0.79 2.43
N PHE A 268 -13.76 0.35 2.19
CA PHE A 268 -13.45 0.82 0.85
C PHE A 268 -12.33 -0.02 0.23
N ASP A 269 -12.59 -0.53 -0.96
CA ASP A 269 -11.63 -1.24 -1.78
C ASP A 269 -11.26 -0.35 -2.97
N GLY A 270 -10.16 0.39 -2.79
CA GLY A 270 -9.60 1.24 -3.82
C GLY A 270 -8.99 0.43 -4.96
N THR A 271 -8.73 1.10 -6.08
CA THR A 271 -8.00 0.55 -7.22
C THR A 271 -6.64 1.24 -7.36
N PRO A 272 -5.65 0.62 -8.02
CA PRO A 272 -4.37 1.28 -8.31
C PRO A 272 -4.55 2.62 -9.03
N ALA A 273 -5.37 2.65 -10.09
CA ALA A 273 -5.70 3.87 -10.83
C ALA A 273 -6.41 4.92 -9.95
N GLY A 274 -7.16 4.47 -8.94
CA GLY A 274 -7.86 5.32 -7.99
C GLY A 274 -6.93 6.22 -7.19
N ILE A 275 -5.73 5.74 -6.82
CA ILE A 275 -4.80 6.50 -5.96
C ILE A 275 -4.45 7.87 -6.57
N ALA A 276 -4.00 7.88 -7.82
CA ALA A 276 -3.65 9.12 -8.52
C ALA A 276 -4.90 9.91 -8.95
N ALA A 277 -5.95 9.22 -9.42
CA ALA A 277 -7.16 9.87 -9.89
C ALA A 277 -7.92 10.61 -8.76
N ASP A 278 -8.01 10.01 -7.57
CA ASP A 278 -8.59 10.62 -6.38
C ASP A 278 -7.76 11.83 -5.91
N ALA A 279 -6.43 11.71 -5.92
CA ALA A 279 -5.53 12.82 -5.59
C ALA A 279 -5.69 14.00 -6.57
N ALA A 280 -5.74 13.72 -7.88
CA ALA A 280 -5.96 14.74 -8.90
C ALA A 280 -7.32 15.43 -8.76
N ARG A 281 -8.40 14.65 -8.55
CA ARG A 281 -9.74 15.20 -8.29
C ARG A 281 -9.75 16.07 -7.03
N TYR A 282 -9.10 15.64 -5.97
CA TYR A 282 -9.07 16.39 -4.72
C TYR A 282 -8.28 17.70 -4.87
N ALA A 283 -7.11 17.66 -5.52
CA ALA A 283 -6.34 18.86 -5.85
C ALA A 283 -7.16 19.89 -6.67
N ARG A 284 -7.95 19.42 -7.64
CA ARG A 284 -8.86 20.28 -8.41
C ARG A 284 -9.98 20.85 -7.53
N SER A 285 -10.60 20.03 -6.69
CA SER A 285 -11.61 20.50 -5.74
C SER A 285 -11.05 21.55 -4.76
N LEU A 286 -9.79 21.44 -4.35
CA LEU A 286 -9.13 22.44 -3.52
C LEU A 286 -8.90 23.75 -4.29
N SER A 287 -8.48 23.65 -5.56
CA SER A 287 -8.33 24.81 -6.45
C SER A 287 -9.63 25.60 -6.56
N ASP A 288 -10.75 24.91 -6.80
CA ASP A 288 -12.07 25.53 -6.89
C ASP A 288 -12.50 26.14 -5.54
N ALA A 289 -12.27 25.42 -4.43
CA ALA A 289 -12.65 25.87 -3.10
C ALA A 289 -11.86 27.11 -2.63
N ILE A 290 -10.54 27.18 -2.88
CA ILE A 290 -9.73 28.34 -2.50
C ILE A 290 -10.06 29.55 -3.38
N ALA A 291 -10.33 29.36 -4.67
CA ALA A 291 -10.77 30.43 -5.57
C ALA A 291 -12.11 31.02 -5.11
N ALA A 292 -13.03 30.18 -4.63
CA ALA A 292 -14.31 30.60 -4.09
C ALA A 292 -14.23 31.20 -2.66
N GLY A 293 -13.12 31.00 -1.94
CA GLY A 293 -12.99 31.40 -0.53
C GLY A 293 -13.82 30.54 0.43
N ASN A 294 -14.03 29.27 0.09
CA ASN A 294 -14.96 28.38 0.77
C ASN A 294 -14.30 27.31 1.67
N LEU A 295 -12.99 27.39 1.91
CA LEU A 295 -12.29 26.39 2.75
C LEU A 295 -12.61 26.55 4.24
N ALA A 296 -12.38 27.74 4.81
CA ALA A 296 -12.75 28.08 6.18
C ALA A 296 -13.42 29.48 6.23
N PRO A 297 -14.64 29.63 5.69
CA PRO A 297 -15.27 30.93 5.46
C PRO A 297 -15.55 31.74 6.74
N TYR A 298 -15.57 31.10 7.91
CA TYR A 298 -15.82 31.79 9.19
C TYR A 298 -14.61 31.78 10.12
N ALA A 299 -13.81 30.71 10.12
CA ALA A 299 -12.64 30.59 10.99
C ALA A 299 -11.41 31.30 10.45
N GLY A 300 -11.28 31.46 9.12
CA GLY A 300 -10.10 32.07 8.51
C GLY A 300 -8.85 31.19 8.54
N GLU A 301 -9.02 29.88 8.71
CA GLU A 301 -7.95 28.89 8.87
C GLU A 301 -7.54 28.21 7.54
N ASP A 302 -7.63 28.95 6.42
CA ASP A 302 -7.35 28.43 5.07
C ASP A 302 -5.94 27.80 4.97
N HIS A 303 -4.92 28.41 5.61
CA HIS A 303 -3.55 27.87 5.66
C HIS A 303 -3.48 26.47 6.29
N LEU A 304 -4.14 26.29 7.44
CA LEU A 304 -4.15 25.02 8.16
C LEU A 304 -4.81 23.92 7.32
N LEU A 305 -5.96 24.23 6.71
CA LEU A 305 -6.71 23.25 5.93
C LEU A 305 -5.98 22.89 4.64
N LEU A 306 -5.37 23.87 3.96
CA LEU A 306 -4.54 23.62 2.77
C LEU A 306 -3.34 22.75 3.10
N ALA A 307 -2.63 23.03 4.19
CA ALA A 307 -1.49 22.22 4.62
C ALA A 307 -1.90 20.74 4.84
N ALA A 308 -2.98 20.50 5.58
CA ALA A 308 -3.47 19.15 5.85
C ALA A 308 -3.96 18.42 4.57
N ALA A 309 -4.56 19.17 3.64
CA ALA A 309 -5.02 18.66 2.35
C ALA A 309 -3.85 18.26 1.43
N LEU A 310 -2.84 19.11 1.31
CA LEU A 310 -1.63 18.84 0.52
C LEU A 310 -0.85 17.63 1.07
N ASP A 311 -0.82 17.49 2.39
CA ASP A 311 -0.23 16.35 3.09
C ASP A 311 -0.79 14.99 2.62
N THR A 312 -2.10 14.90 2.35
CA THR A 312 -2.66 13.65 1.81
C THR A 312 -2.37 13.47 0.33
N LEU A 313 -2.16 14.54 -0.45
CA LEU A 313 -1.73 14.43 -1.84
C LEU A 313 -0.29 13.90 -1.91
N ASP A 314 0.60 14.38 -1.04
CA ASP A 314 1.97 13.87 -0.93
C ASP A 314 2.01 12.40 -0.56
N ARG A 315 1.18 11.97 0.41
CA ARG A 315 1.09 10.56 0.76
C ARG A 315 0.59 9.69 -0.39
N ALA A 316 -0.36 10.18 -1.19
CA ALA A 316 -0.84 9.48 -2.38
C ALA A 316 0.22 9.40 -3.48
N ARG A 317 1.00 10.47 -3.70
CA ARG A 317 2.16 10.46 -4.59
C ARG A 317 3.23 9.47 -4.11
N ALA A 318 3.60 9.55 -2.83
CA ALA A 318 4.72 8.80 -2.26
C ALA A 318 4.58 7.29 -2.44
N VAL A 319 3.36 6.73 -2.31
CA VAL A 319 3.15 5.29 -2.52
C VAL A 319 3.32 4.86 -3.98
N LEU A 320 3.17 5.77 -4.94
CA LEU A 320 3.35 5.51 -6.38
C LEU A 320 4.75 5.90 -6.88
N ASP A 321 5.49 6.71 -6.11
CA ASP A 321 6.75 7.33 -6.49
C ASP A 321 7.83 6.34 -6.96
N PRO A 322 8.01 5.15 -6.34
CA PRO A 322 8.97 4.17 -6.83
C PRO A 322 8.63 3.65 -8.23
N LEU A 323 7.34 3.39 -8.51
CA LEU A 323 6.89 2.91 -9.81
C LEU A 323 6.95 4.02 -10.85
N LEU A 324 6.53 5.23 -10.48
CA LEU A 324 6.53 6.40 -11.34
C LEU A 324 7.96 6.80 -11.73
N SER A 325 8.89 6.79 -10.78
CA SER A 325 10.29 7.14 -11.03
C SER A 325 10.99 6.11 -11.92
N ALA A 326 10.62 4.83 -11.81
CA ALA A 326 11.14 3.79 -12.69
C ALA A 326 10.59 3.94 -14.12
N ALA A 327 9.28 4.19 -14.26
CA ALA A 327 8.61 4.32 -15.55
C ALA A 327 8.97 5.61 -16.29
N ASP A 328 8.91 6.75 -15.60
CA ASP A 328 9.16 8.09 -16.14
C ASP A 328 9.69 9.03 -15.04
N PRO A 329 11.03 9.14 -14.91
CA PRO A 329 11.67 10.03 -13.95
C PRO A 329 11.26 11.50 -14.14
N ALA A 330 11.01 11.94 -15.38
CA ALA A 330 10.65 13.32 -15.66
C ALA A 330 9.24 13.64 -15.14
N GLN A 331 8.31 12.70 -15.26
CA GLN A 331 6.99 12.82 -14.66
C GLN A 331 7.04 12.80 -13.14
N ALA A 332 7.85 11.93 -12.52
CA ALA A 332 8.04 11.92 -11.07
C ALA A 332 8.55 13.29 -10.54
N VAL A 333 9.55 13.86 -11.20
CA VAL A 333 10.07 15.20 -10.90
C VAL A 333 9.00 16.27 -11.09
N ARG A 334 8.20 16.19 -12.16
CA ARG A 334 7.11 17.13 -12.45
C ARG A 334 6.08 17.13 -11.32
N VAL A 335 5.59 15.96 -10.91
CA VAL A 335 4.58 15.85 -9.84
C VAL A 335 5.12 16.44 -8.54
N THR A 336 6.35 16.08 -8.17
CA THR A 336 7.03 16.59 -6.98
C THR A 336 7.13 18.12 -7.00
N ALA A 337 7.58 18.69 -8.12
CA ALA A 337 7.71 20.13 -8.27
C ALA A 337 6.36 20.86 -8.19
N ARG A 338 5.28 20.30 -8.76
CA ARG A 338 3.95 20.93 -8.71
C ARG A 338 3.34 20.89 -7.32
N LEU A 339 3.51 19.79 -6.57
CA LEU A 339 3.08 19.75 -5.16
C LEU A 339 3.90 20.70 -4.28
N ALA A 340 5.21 20.79 -4.50
CA ALA A 340 6.06 21.75 -3.79
C ALA A 340 5.63 23.20 -4.04
N ALA A 341 5.29 23.55 -5.29
CA ALA A 341 4.73 24.86 -5.63
C ALA A 341 3.38 25.12 -4.95
N ALA A 342 2.52 24.11 -4.85
CA ALA A 342 1.24 24.22 -4.14
C ALA A 342 1.43 24.42 -2.63
N HIS A 343 2.39 23.73 -2.01
CA HIS A 343 2.80 23.99 -0.62
C HIS A 343 3.34 25.40 -0.41
N ALA A 344 4.22 25.87 -1.30
CA ALA A 344 4.76 27.22 -1.22
C ALA A 344 3.66 28.29 -1.32
N ALA A 345 2.70 28.11 -2.24
CA ALA A 345 1.55 28.99 -2.35
C ALA A 345 0.67 28.95 -1.09
N ALA A 346 0.41 27.74 -0.55
CA ALA A 346 -0.39 27.56 0.65
C ALA A 346 0.23 28.14 1.91
N ALA A 347 1.56 28.29 1.96
CA ALA A 347 2.28 28.88 3.08
C ALA A 347 2.52 30.40 2.96
N ALA A 348 2.22 31.00 1.80
CA ALA A 348 2.52 32.41 1.54
C ALA A 348 1.68 33.36 2.42
N VAL A 349 2.30 34.40 2.99
CA VAL A 349 1.61 35.40 3.84
C VAL A 349 1.79 36.79 3.22
N PRO A 350 0.70 37.50 2.84
CA PRO A 350 -0.70 37.08 2.92
C PRO A 350 -1.04 35.95 1.92
N LEU A 351 -2.11 35.21 2.21
CA LEU A 351 -2.61 34.15 1.33
C LEU A 351 -3.10 34.73 -0.01
N ASP A 352 -2.40 34.42 -1.10
CA ASP A 352 -2.87 34.71 -2.46
C ASP A 352 -3.73 33.54 -2.96
N ARG A 353 -5.05 33.74 -2.93
CA ARG A 353 -6.03 32.73 -3.35
C ARG A 353 -5.91 32.36 -4.82
N GLN A 354 -5.59 33.31 -5.70
CA GLN A 354 -5.48 33.07 -7.13
C GLN A 354 -4.22 32.27 -7.46
N ALA A 355 -3.09 32.63 -6.86
CA ALA A 355 -1.85 31.87 -6.99
C ALA A 355 -2.00 30.45 -6.41
N ASN A 356 -2.67 30.30 -5.26
CA ASN A 356 -3.00 28.99 -4.68
C ASN A 356 -3.85 28.14 -5.62
N ALA A 357 -4.95 28.70 -6.13
CA ALA A 357 -5.82 27.99 -7.06
C ALA A 357 -5.05 27.50 -8.29
N ALA A 358 -4.22 28.36 -8.88
CA ALA A 358 -3.40 28.02 -10.04
C ALA A 358 -2.38 26.91 -9.73
N ALA A 359 -1.70 26.98 -8.58
CA ALA A 359 -0.73 25.97 -8.16
C ALA A 359 -1.40 24.60 -7.91
N LEU A 360 -2.57 24.59 -7.28
CA LEU A 360 -3.37 23.37 -7.05
C LEU A 360 -3.91 22.77 -8.36
N ALA A 361 -4.36 23.61 -9.30
CA ALA A 361 -4.79 23.13 -10.63
C ALA A 361 -3.63 22.47 -11.39
N ALA A 362 -2.45 23.08 -11.35
CA ALA A 362 -1.24 22.50 -11.92
C ALA A 362 -0.82 21.20 -11.24
N ALA A 363 -0.96 21.08 -9.92
CA ALA A 363 -0.72 19.84 -9.20
C ALA A 363 -1.74 18.76 -9.59
N ALA A 364 -3.01 19.12 -9.76
CA ALA A 364 -4.06 18.22 -10.21
C ALA A 364 -3.76 17.65 -11.61
N GLU A 365 -3.30 18.46 -12.55
CA GLU A 365 -2.89 18.02 -13.89
C GLU A 365 -1.70 17.06 -13.84
N ALA A 366 -0.68 17.36 -13.03
CA ALA A 366 0.48 16.49 -12.89
C ALA A 366 0.10 15.13 -12.29
N LEU A 367 -0.72 15.12 -11.23
CA LEU A 367 -1.25 13.91 -10.60
C LEU A 367 -2.10 13.09 -11.58
N ALA A 368 -2.94 13.74 -12.40
CA ALA A 368 -3.78 13.06 -13.38
C ALA A 368 -2.94 12.29 -14.42
N GLY A 369 -1.78 12.81 -14.80
CA GLY A 369 -0.88 12.16 -15.76
C GLY A 369 -0.26 10.85 -15.27
N ILE A 370 -0.26 10.57 -13.97
CA ILE A 370 0.37 9.36 -13.40
C ILE A 370 -0.27 8.08 -13.96
N ASN A 371 -1.60 8.05 -14.11
CA ASN A 371 -2.26 6.84 -14.60
C ASN A 371 -1.87 6.51 -16.04
N ALA A 372 -1.80 7.50 -16.93
CA ALA A 372 -1.30 7.32 -18.29
C ALA A 372 0.15 6.83 -18.30
N THR A 373 1.01 7.42 -17.47
CA THR A 373 2.42 7.02 -17.33
C THR A 373 2.59 5.58 -16.85
N LEU A 374 1.73 5.11 -15.95
CA LEU A 374 1.80 3.76 -15.38
C LEU A 374 0.96 2.72 -16.14
N GLY A 375 0.35 3.09 -17.28
CA GLY A 375 -0.53 2.19 -18.05
C GLY A 375 -1.78 1.75 -17.27
N LEU A 376 -2.33 2.64 -16.43
CA LEU A 376 -3.50 2.39 -15.57
C LEU A 376 -4.80 2.99 -16.12
N GLU A 377 -4.76 3.61 -17.30
CA GLU A 377 -5.97 4.03 -18.01
C GLU A 377 -6.69 2.79 -18.59
N PRO A 378 -8.03 2.77 -18.58
CA PRO A 378 -8.83 1.65 -19.06
C PRO A 378 -8.74 1.39 -20.56
#